data_AF-A0A1I7L561-F1
#
_entry.id   AF-A0A1I7L561-F1
#
_cell.length_a   1.000
_cell.length_b   1.000
_cell.length_c   1.000
_cell.angle_alpha   90.00
_cell.angle_beta   90.00
_cell.angle_gamma   90.00
#
_symmetry.space_group_name_H-M   'P 1'
#
loop_
_entity.id
_entity.type
_entity.pdbx_description
1 polymer ?
#
loop_
_entity_poly.entity_id
_entity_poly.type
_entity_poly.pdbx_seq_one_letter_code
_entity_poly.pdbx_strand_id
1 'polypeptide(L)'
;MATRATLLGGAGAALGLGLLYLWMAPRPPAPPEAARAEPNHFAFVKSMEGTRPDGDIKLNPADQLVVDAELGYLFDYYLAGLGERDLAEIRAEIERELDRRLKPGAAVAAKRLLSSYLEYKRALVDLERTVKAGKDIVQAARARREAVMELRKRYFSPQEIAGLFGATDAYDADALARMEVTQDKKLSEAERKEKLARLDAKLTPAQRAERDAPVALMKLEDTVRQARAKGAGDNEIYRMRAEALSPEAAARLADVDREEAQWRTRIAAYQAERKQLLGAGEPALQQLRDARFTPMEQKRLGAYE
;
A
#
# COMPACT_ATOMS: atom_id res chain seq x y z
N MET A 1 -53.78 -49.74 47.12
CA MET A 1 -54.54 -48.49 46.99
C MET A 1 -53.87 -47.70 45.88
N ALA A 2 -54.36 -47.84 44.64
CA ALA A 2 -55.22 -46.85 43.98
C ALA A 2 -54.37 -45.74 43.32
N THR A 3 -54.41 -45.39 42.03
CA THR A 3 -55.14 -45.83 40.83
C THR A 3 -54.41 -45.24 39.60
N ARG A 4 -54.62 -45.87 38.44
CA ARG A 4 -54.26 -45.52 37.04
C ARG A 4 -54.44 -44.05 36.64
N ALA A 5 -53.73 -43.58 35.59
CA ALA A 5 -54.32 -43.29 34.27
C ALA A 5 -53.33 -42.67 33.26
N THR A 6 -53.71 -42.82 32.00
CA THR A 6 -52.96 -42.78 30.74
C THR A 6 -53.21 -41.47 29.96
N LEU A 7 -52.42 -41.27 28.89
CA LEU A 7 -52.73 -40.62 27.58
C LEU A 7 -52.29 -39.17 27.29
N LEU A 8 -51.42 -39.11 26.26
CA LEU A 8 -51.40 -38.26 25.04
C LEU A 8 -51.75 -36.76 25.11
N GLY A 9 -50.88 -35.96 24.49
CA GLY A 9 -51.31 -34.82 23.67
C GLY A 9 -50.31 -33.67 23.55
N GLY A 10 -49.95 -33.32 22.30
CA GLY A 10 -49.90 -31.91 21.91
C GLY A 10 -48.53 -31.27 21.65
N ALA A 11 -48.28 -31.04 20.37
CA ALA A 11 -47.38 -30.07 19.74
C ALA A 11 -47.22 -28.71 20.45
N GLY A 12 -46.09 -28.04 20.21
CA GLY A 12 -46.03 -26.57 20.36
C GLY A 12 -44.62 -26.00 20.50
N ALA A 13 -44.10 -25.44 19.42
CA ALA A 13 -42.88 -24.63 19.40
C ALA A 13 -42.97 -23.41 20.33
N ALA A 14 -41.86 -23.06 21.00
CA ALA A 14 -41.64 -21.70 21.48
C ALA A 14 -40.14 -21.41 21.74
N LEU A 15 -39.56 -20.63 20.82
CA LEU A 15 -38.80 -19.40 21.09
C LEU A 15 -37.52 -19.55 21.96
N GLY A 16 -36.30 -19.42 21.43
CA GLY A 16 -35.90 -18.40 20.46
C GLY A 16 -35.81 -17.01 21.09
N LEU A 17 -35.18 -16.89 22.28
CA LEU A 17 -34.92 -15.60 22.94
C LEU A 17 -33.50 -15.45 23.51
N GLY A 18 -32.56 -16.31 23.11
CA GLY A 18 -31.17 -16.25 23.60
C GLY A 18 -30.17 -15.51 22.69
N LEU A 19 -30.50 -15.26 21.42
CA LEU A 19 -29.54 -14.78 20.42
C LEU A 19 -29.74 -13.32 19.97
N LEU A 20 -30.73 -12.61 20.53
CA LEU A 20 -30.99 -11.20 20.21
C LEU A 20 -30.32 -10.21 21.18
N TYR A 21 -29.68 -10.69 22.26
CA TYR A 21 -28.98 -9.80 23.22
C TYR A 21 -27.50 -9.58 22.91
N LEU A 22 -26.93 -10.31 21.95
CA LEU A 22 -25.52 -10.17 21.54
C LEU A 22 -25.30 -9.18 20.38
N TRP A 23 -26.37 -8.60 19.84
CA TRP A 23 -26.27 -7.62 18.74
C TRP A 23 -26.39 -6.15 19.20
N MET A 24 -26.73 -5.91 20.47
CA MET A 24 -26.87 -4.57 21.05
C MET A 24 -25.90 -4.27 22.23
N ALA A 25 -24.95 -5.15 22.52
CA ALA A 25 -23.89 -4.83 23.46
C ALA A 25 -22.88 -3.86 22.79
N PRO A 26 -22.57 -2.69 23.38
CA PRO A 26 -21.47 -1.86 22.91
C PRO A 26 -20.21 -2.73 22.93
N ARG A 27 -19.55 -2.85 21.77
CA ARG A 27 -18.27 -3.56 21.67
C ARG A 27 -17.32 -3.00 22.73
N PRO A 28 -16.59 -3.85 23.48
CA PRO A 28 -15.50 -3.35 24.31
C PRO A 28 -14.57 -2.52 23.41
N PRO A 29 -14.11 -1.34 23.87
CA PRO A 29 -13.21 -0.52 23.08
C PRO A 29 -12.02 -1.39 22.65
N ALA A 30 -11.66 -1.29 21.38
CA ALA A 30 -10.49 -1.97 20.85
C ALA A 30 -9.30 -1.71 21.79
N PRO A 31 -8.42 -2.71 22.03
CA PRO A 31 -7.20 -2.48 22.81
C PRO A 31 -6.51 -1.25 22.21
N PRO A 32 -5.99 -0.33 23.04
CA PRO A 32 -5.44 0.93 22.56
C PRO A 32 -4.41 0.60 21.49
N GLU A 33 -4.74 0.99 20.27
CA GLU A 33 -3.80 1.17 19.17
C GLU A 33 -2.57 1.83 19.80
N ALA A 34 -1.44 1.13 19.79
CA ALA A 34 -0.20 1.56 20.45
C ALA A 34 -0.08 3.07 20.27
N ALA A 35 -0.19 3.79 21.39
CA ALA A 35 -0.60 5.19 21.46
C ALA A 35 -0.28 5.92 20.15
N ARG A 36 -1.31 6.36 19.42
CA ARG A 36 -1.13 7.38 18.38
C ARG A 36 -0.50 8.57 19.09
N ALA A 37 0.83 8.62 19.11
CA ALA A 37 1.59 9.72 19.66
C ALA A 37 1.04 10.98 18.99
N GLU A 38 0.58 11.91 19.80
CA GLU A 38 -0.16 13.09 19.35
C GLU A 38 0.59 13.77 18.19
N PRO A 39 -0.13 14.28 17.18
CA PRO A 39 0.50 15.05 16.12
C PRO A 39 1.33 16.17 16.75
N ASN A 40 2.59 16.30 16.35
CA ASN A 40 3.46 17.33 16.89
C ASN A 40 2.90 18.71 16.48
N HIS A 41 2.22 19.38 17.42
CA HIS A 41 1.53 20.66 17.18
C HIS A 41 2.50 21.81 16.82
N PHE A 42 3.81 21.59 16.95
CA PHE A 42 4.87 22.51 16.53
C PHE A 42 5.80 21.80 15.56
N ALA A 43 5.30 21.53 14.35
CA ALA A 43 6.14 21.06 13.26
C ALA A 43 7.23 22.11 12.95
N PHE A 44 8.43 21.64 12.61
CA PHE A 44 9.57 22.50 12.32
C PHE A 44 9.30 23.44 11.11
N VAL A 45 8.58 22.91 10.11
CA VAL A 45 8.04 23.63 8.95
C VAL A 45 6.60 23.21 8.68
N LYS A 46 5.86 24.01 7.89
CA LYS A 46 4.43 23.78 7.65
C LYS A 46 4.18 22.50 6.85
N SER A 47 5.05 22.17 5.90
CA SER A 47 4.95 20.91 5.15
C SER A 47 5.08 19.64 6.00
N MET A 48 5.54 19.77 7.25
CA MET A 48 5.62 18.66 8.22
C MET A 48 4.44 18.61 9.19
N GLU A 49 3.42 19.46 9.03
CA GLU A 49 2.22 19.37 9.84
C GLU A 49 1.50 18.04 9.61
N GLY A 50 1.25 17.30 10.70
CA GLY A 50 0.60 15.99 10.64
C GLY A 50 1.54 14.83 10.28
N THR A 51 2.84 15.07 10.09
CA THR A 51 3.85 14.01 9.89
C THR A 51 4.66 13.76 11.16
N ARG A 52 5.44 12.68 11.18
CA ARG A 52 6.47 12.41 12.18
C ARG A 52 7.82 12.35 11.47
N PRO A 53 8.93 12.70 12.13
CA PRO A 53 10.23 12.62 11.47
C PRO A 53 10.55 11.17 11.12
N ASP A 54 10.86 10.96 9.85
CA ASP A 54 11.22 9.66 9.26
C ASP A 54 12.61 9.20 9.73
N GLY A 55 12.95 7.94 9.46
CA GLY A 55 14.24 7.36 9.81
C GLY A 55 14.32 6.82 11.24
N ASP A 56 14.14 5.51 11.38
CA ASP A 56 14.31 4.74 12.62
C ASP A 56 15.79 4.44 12.90
N ILE A 57 16.55 5.50 13.24
CA ILE A 57 18.00 5.41 13.50
C ILE A 57 18.32 4.56 14.74
N LYS A 58 19.30 3.66 14.61
CA LYS A 58 19.61 2.64 15.62
C LYS A 58 21.06 2.67 16.09
N LEU A 59 21.25 2.13 17.29
CA LEU A 59 22.56 1.75 17.82
C LEU A 59 22.73 0.24 17.76
N ASN A 60 23.95 -0.23 17.50
CA ASN A 60 24.30 -1.63 17.64
C ASN A 60 24.51 -1.99 19.14
N PRO A 61 24.68 -3.27 19.50
CA PRO A 61 24.92 -3.68 20.89
C PRO A 61 26.17 -3.07 21.55
N ALA A 62 27.08 -2.47 20.79
CA ALA A 62 28.27 -1.78 21.26
C ALA A 62 28.07 -0.24 21.34
N ASP A 63 26.82 0.23 21.31
CA ASP A 63 26.44 1.66 21.34
C ASP A 63 26.98 2.50 20.17
N GLN A 64 27.32 1.86 19.05
CA GLN A 64 27.76 2.54 17.84
C GLN A 64 26.58 2.75 16.88
N LEU A 65 26.62 3.83 16.11
CA LEU A 65 25.64 4.12 15.08
C LEU A 65 25.55 2.97 14.06
N VAL A 66 24.35 2.44 13.84
CA VAL A 66 24.05 1.60 12.68
C VAL A 66 23.86 2.53 11.49
N VAL A 67 24.69 2.35 10.45
CA VAL A 67 24.57 3.10 9.20
C VAL A 67 23.76 2.27 8.22
N ASP A 68 22.49 2.62 8.06
CA ASP A 68 21.55 2.03 7.12
C ASP A 68 20.72 3.14 6.42
N ALA A 69 19.75 2.75 5.59
CA ALA A 69 18.92 3.68 4.83
C ALA A 69 18.10 4.63 5.72
N GLU A 70 17.75 4.22 6.95
CA GLU A 70 16.96 5.01 7.90
C GLU A 70 17.65 6.32 8.27
N LEU A 71 18.99 6.30 8.37
CA LEU A 71 19.76 7.52 8.59
C LEU A 71 19.62 8.51 7.43
N GLY A 72 19.61 8.00 6.19
CA GLY A 72 19.35 8.80 4.99
C GLY A 72 17.93 9.36 4.96
N TYR A 73 16.93 8.56 5.35
CA TYR A 73 15.52 8.99 5.42
C TYR A 73 15.30 10.10 6.45
N LEU A 74 15.93 10.03 7.62
CA LEU A 74 15.91 11.13 8.59
C LEU A 74 16.44 12.42 7.97
N PHE A 75 17.56 12.37 7.25
CA PHE A 75 18.14 13.54 6.62
C PHE A 75 17.21 14.10 5.53
N ASP A 76 16.72 13.23 4.64
CA ASP A 76 15.85 13.61 3.53
C ASP A 76 14.50 14.16 4.00
N TYR A 77 13.96 13.65 5.12
CA TYR A 77 12.76 14.19 5.76
C TYR A 77 12.91 15.68 6.08
N TYR A 78 13.98 16.06 6.78
CA TYR A 78 14.21 17.47 7.14
C TYR A 78 14.62 18.31 5.93
N LEU A 79 15.37 17.75 4.98
CA LEU A 79 15.74 18.42 3.74
C LEU A 79 14.54 18.70 2.83
N ALA A 80 13.43 17.97 2.97
CA ALA A 80 12.18 18.30 2.27
C ALA A 80 11.60 19.67 2.68
N GLY A 81 12.01 20.23 3.83
CA GLY A 81 11.68 21.59 4.25
C GLY A 81 12.49 22.70 3.57
N LEU A 82 13.42 22.37 2.66
CA LEU A 82 14.17 23.35 1.89
C LEU A 82 13.22 24.24 1.08
N GLY A 83 13.34 25.55 1.27
CA GLY A 83 12.46 26.57 0.65
C GLY A 83 11.48 27.20 1.64
N GLU A 84 11.16 26.52 2.74
CA GLU A 84 10.47 27.10 3.90
C GLU A 84 11.46 27.59 4.97
N ARG A 85 12.60 26.88 5.08
CA ARG A 85 13.73 27.20 5.95
C ARG A 85 15.01 27.21 5.15
N ASP A 86 16.01 27.92 5.65
CA ASP A 86 17.34 27.86 5.06
C ASP A 86 18.06 26.54 5.43
N LEU A 87 19.10 26.21 4.67
CA LEU A 87 19.84 24.97 4.86
C LEU A 87 20.57 24.91 6.22
N ALA A 88 20.95 26.05 6.80
CA ALA A 88 21.64 26.09 8.09
C ALA A 88 20.66 25.78 9.23
N GLU A 89 19.44 26.34 9.18
CA GLU A 89 18.35 26.02 10.12
C GLU A 89 17.97 24.54 10.03
N ILE A 90 17.80 24.01 8.82
CA ILE A 90 17.49 22.58 8.58
C ILE A 90 18.60 21.69 9.14
N ARG A 91 19.85 22.02 8.84
CA ARG A 91 21.00 21.28 9.38
C ARG A 91 20.98 21.29 10.91
N ALA A 92 20.77 22.44 11.53
CA ALA A 92 20.73 22.56 12.98
C ALA A 92 19.60 21.73 13.60
N GLU A 93 18.44 21.63 12.92
CA GLU A 93 17.34 20.77 13.36
C GLU A 93 17.69 19.29 13.28
N ILE A 94 18.30 18.83 12.19
CA ILE A 94 18.78 17.45 12.08
C ILE A 94 19.79 17.16 13.19
N GLU A 95 20.75 18.06 13.42
CA GLU A 95 21.77 17.89 14.46
C GLU A 95 21.15 17.80 15.87
N ARG A 96 20.10 18.58 16.17
CA ARG A 96 19.33 18.48 17.42
C ARG A 96 18.63 17.13 17.55
N GLU A 97 18.00 16.64 16.49
CA GLU A 97 17.33 15.33 16.50
C GLU A 97 18.30 14.18 16.69
N LEU A 98 19.49 14.26 16.09
CA LEU A 98 20.56 13.29 16.31
C LEU A 98 21.01 13.28 17.77
N ASP A 99 21.21 14.45 18.39
CA ASP A 99 21.58 14.52 19.82
C ASP A 99 20.47 14.01 20.74
N ARG A 100 19.21 14.20 20.36
CA ARG A 100 18.05 13.74 21.13
C ARG A 100 17.89 12.22 21.10
N ARG A 101 18.19 11.58 19.96
CA ARG A 101 17.93 10.16 19.71
C ARG A 101 19.15 9.26 19.94
N LEU A 102 20.37 9.80 19.87
CA LEU A 102 21.60 9.01 19.91
C LEU A 102 22.47 9.35 21.13
N LYS A 103 23.29 8.37 21.54
CA LYS A 103 24.36 8.60 22.52
C LYS A 103 25.42 9.54 21.93
N PRO A 104 26.16 10.32 22.74
CA PRO A 104 27.07 11.36 22.25
C PRO A 104 28.07 10.90 21.18
N GLY A 105 28.68 9.71 21.34
CA GLY A 105 29.62 9.17 20.35
C GLY A 105 28.97 8.85 19.00
N ALA A 106 27.77 8.26 19.03
CA ALA A 106 26.99 7.95 17.83
C ALA A 106 26.43 9.22 17.17
N ALA A 107 26.01 10.21 17.95
CA ALA A 107 25.58 11.52 17.45
C ALA A 107 26.71 12.22 16.67
N VAL A 108 27.94 12.21 17.20
CA VAL A 108 29.12 12.76 16.49
C VAL A 108 29.34 12.05 15.15
N ALA A 109 29.26 10.71 15.13
CA ALA A 109 29.39 9.94 13.89
C ALA A 109 28.29 10.28 12.87
N ALA A 110 27.03 10.41 13.32
CA ALA A 110 25.90 10.76 12.48
C ALA A 110 26.00 12.19 11.93
N LYS A 111 26.47 13.16 12.72
CA LYS A 111 26.68 14.55 12.28
C LYS A 111 27.80 14.69 11.24
N ARG A 112 28.85 13.87 11.36
CA ARG A 112 29.86 13.75 10.30
C ARG A 112 29.24 13.22 9.01
N LEU A 113 28.42 12.16 9.10
CA LEU A 113 27.71 11.62 7.93
C LEU A 113 26.75 12.62 7.31
N LEU A 114 26.00 13.39 8.12
CA LEU A 114 25.16 14.48 7.64
C LEU A 114 25.97 15.48 6.82
N SER A 115 27.14 15.88 7.31
CA SER A 115 28.01 16.81 6.58
C SER A 115 28.43 16.23 5.22
N SER A 116 28.92 14.98 5.17
CA SER A 116 29.23 14.29 3.91
C SER A 116 28.01 14.17 2.99
N TYR A 117 26.83 13.93 3.57
CA TYR A 117 25.58 13.76 2.84
C TYR A 117 25.10 15.05 2.17
N LEU A 118 25.23 16.18 2.85
CA LEU A 118 24.91 17.49 2.27
C LEU A 118 25.87 17.85 1.13
N GLU A 119 27.17 17.60 1.28
CA GLU A 119 28.13 17.82 0.19
C GLU A 119 27.88 16.88 -1.00
N TYR A 120 27.54 15.61 -0.72
CA TYR A 120 27.13 14.66 -1.74
C TYR A 120 25.88 15.12 -2.51
N LYS A 121 24.82 15.57 -1.82
CA LYS A 121 23.59 16.07 -2.46
C LYS A 121 23.86 17.27 -3.35
N ARG A 122 24.75 18.20 -2.94
CA ARG A 122 25.16 19.34 -3.79
C ARG A 122 25.89 18.86 -5.05
N ALA A 123 26.89 17.99 -4.89
CA ALA A 123 27.63 17.45 -6.03
C ALA A 123 26.75 16.59 -6.95
N LEU A 124 25.73 15.94 -6.40
CA LEU A 124 24.74 15.20 -7.16
C LEU A 124 23.93 16.14 -8.08
N VAL A 125 23.51 17.32 -7.60
CA VAL A 125 22.84 18.32 -8.44
C VAL A 125 23.70 18.71 -9.64
N ASP A 126 25.00 18.91 -9.44
CA ASP A 126 25.92 19.22 -10.53
C ASP A 126 26.12 18.04 -11.49
N LEU A 127 26.21 16.81 -10.96
CA LEU A 127 26.27 15.61 -11.79
C LEU A 127 25.02 15.48 -12.67
N GLU A 128 23.83 15.64 -12.12
CA GLU A 128 22.55 15.53 -12.85
C GLU A 128 22.44 16.56 -13.98
N ARG A 129 23.03 17.75 -13.83
CA ARG A 129 23.09 18.75 -14.92
C ARG A 129 23.97 18.30 -16.09
N THR A 130 24.99 17.47 -15.82
CA THR A 130 25.94 16.99 -16.85
C THR A 130 25.47 15.72 -17.54
N VAL A 131 24.72 14.86 -16.84
CA VAL A 131 24.19 13.62 -17.40
C VAL A 131 23.00 13.96 -18.32
N LYS A 132 23.26 13.99 -19.63
CA LYS A 132 22.22 14.29 -20.63
C LYS A 132 21.23 13.13 -20.76
N ALA A 133 19.95 13.47 -20.96
CA ALA A 133 18.96 12.53 -21.46
C ALA A 133 19.39 12.03 -22.86
N GLY A 134 19.76 10.75 -22.95
CA GLY A 134 20.06 10.09 -24.22
C GLY A 134 18.80 9.64 -24.95
N LYS A 135 18.87 9.44 -26.28
CA LYS A 135 17.78 8.83 -27.06
C LYS A 135 17.50 7.38 -26.62
N ASP A 136 18.53 6.70 -26.14
CA ASP A 136 18.42 5.39 -25.52
C ASP A 136 18.29 5.57 -24.00
N ILE A 137 17.08 5.35 -23.49
CA ILE A 137 16.73 5.52 -22.07
C ILE A 137 17.50 4.53 -21.20
N VAL A 138 17.72 3.31 -21.68
CA VAL A 138 18.42 2.26 -20.94
C VAL A 138 19.88 2.62 -20.75
N GLN A 139 20.55 3.02 -21.84
CA GLN A 139 21.95 3.44 -21.77
C GLN A 139 22.12 4.71 -20.94
N ALA A 140 21.20 5.67 -21.04
CA ALA A 140 21.23 6.88 -20.22
C ALA A 140 21.06 6.55 -18.73
N ALA A 141 20.11 5.68 -18.37
CA ALA A 141 19.89 5.24 -16.99
C ALA A 141 21.10 4.49 -16.42
N ARG A 142 21.73 3.63 -17.22
CA ARG A 142 22.96 2.92 -16.86
C ARG A 142 24.11 3.89 -16.56
N ALA A 143 24.39 4.79 -17.50
CA ALA A 143 25.47 5.76 -17.36
C ALA A 143 25.26 6.68 -16.14
N ARG A 144 24.01 7.13 -15.92
CA ARG A 144 23.64 7.92 -14.74
C ARG A 144 23.93 7.16 -13.45
N ARG A 145 23.46 5.91 -13.35
CA ARG A 145 23.66 5.06 -12.17
C ARG A 145 25.14 4.85 -11.87
N GLU A 146 25.95 4.52 -12.88
CA GLU A 146 27.39 4.36 -12.74
C GLU A 146 28.07 5.65 -12.24
N ALA A 147 27.71 6.80 -12.82
CA ALA A 147 28.24 8.08 -12.39
C ALA A 147 27.86 8.44 -10.94
N VAL A 148 26.63 8.14 -10.51
CA VAL A 148 26.19 8.33 -9.12
C VAL A 148 26.96 7.42 -8.16
N MET A 149 27.18 6.16 -8.52
CA MET A 149 27.97 5.23 -7.71
C MET A 149 29.42 5.70 -7.56
N GLU A 150 30.05 6.17 -8.64
CA GLU A 150 31.40 6.74 -8.57
C GLU A 150 31.45 8.05 -7.76
N LEU A 151 30.42 8.89 -7.86
CA LEU A 151 30.33 10.11 -7.07
C LEU A 151 30.31 9.80 -5.57
N ARG A 152 29.53 8.80 -5.13
CA ARG A 152 29.41 8.42 -3.71
C ARG A 152 30.74 8.00 -3.09
N LYS A 153 31.63 7.35 -3.85
CA LYS A 153 32.98 6.96 -3.38
C LYS A 153 33.86 8.13 -2.97
N ARG A 154 33.53 9.37 -3.37
CA ARG A 154 34.25 10.59 -2.97
C ARG A 154 33.83 11.09 -1.58
N TYR A 155 32.66 10.69 -1.09
CA TYR A 155 32.05 11.24 0.13
C TYR A 155 31.89 10.21 1.26
N PHE A 156 31.86 8.93 0.90
CA PHE A 156 31.50 7.85 1.81
C PHE A 156 32.46 6.67 1.70
N SER A 157 32.66 5.97 2.82
CA SER A 157 33.37 4.69 2.84
C SER A 157 32.52 3.58 2.18
N PRO A 158 33.12 2.45 1.75
CA PRO A 158 32.35 1.33 1.21
C PRO A 158 31.25 0.81 2.15
N GLN A 159 31.50 0.82 3.46
CA GLN A 159 30.51 0.40 4.47
C GLN A 159 29.35 1.39 4.57
N GLU A 160 29.64 2.69 4.52
CA GLU A 160 28.61 3.74 4.55
C GLU A 160 27.77 3.74 3.27
N ILE A 161 28.39 3.47 2.12
CA ILE A 161 27.67 3.32 0.85
C ILE A 161 26.72 2.13 0.92
N ALA A 162 27.22 0.97 1.39
CA ALA A 162 26.42 -0.23 1.54
C ALA A 162 25.23 -0.01 2.50
N GLY A 163 25.47 0.72 3.59
CA GLY A 163 24.44 1.08 4.57
C GLY A 163 23.38 2.03 4.02
N LEU A 164 23.80 3.23 3.59
CA LEU A 164 22.89 4.32 3.20
C LEU A 164 22.16 4.03 1.89
N PHE A 165 22.81 3.36 0.93
CA PHE A 165 22.33 3.27 -0.45
C PHE A 165 22.15 1.83 -0.95
N GLY A 166 22.61 0.81 -0.20
CA GLY A 166 22.65 -0.58 -0.70
C GLY A 166 21.28 -1.12 -1.12
N ALA A 167 20.22 -0.79 -0.38
CA ALA A 167 18.86 -1.19 -0.72
C ALA A 167 18.39 -0.56 -2.05
N THR A 168 18.56 0.76 -2.19
CA THR A 168 18.24 1.49 -3.43
C THR A 168 19.09 1.01 -4.61
N ASP A 169 20.39 0.77 -4.40
CA ASP A 169 21.30 0.31 -5.46
C ASP A 169 20.94 -1.08 -5.98
N ALA A 170 20.47 -1.96 -5.09
CA ALA A 170 19.97 -3.28 -5.45
C ALA A 170 18.65 -3.19 -6.23
N TYR A 171 17.73 -2.34 -5.78
CA TYR A 171 16.46 -2.09 -6.46
C TYR A 171 16.69 -1.50 -7.87
N ASP A 172 17.50 -0.45 -7.99
CA ASP A 172 17.80 0.23 -9.26
C ASP A 172 18.52 -0.70 -10.23
N ALA A 173 19.41 -1.57 -9.74
CA ALA A 173 20.08 -2.56 -10.56
C ALA A 173 19.11 -3.61 -11.13
N ASP A 174 18.17 -4.11 -10.32
CA ASP A 174 17.14 -5.05 -10.78
C ASP A 174 16.19 -4.37 -11.78
N ALA A 175 15.73 -3.14 -11.50
CA ALA A 175 14.87 -2.38 -12.40
C ALA A 175 15.52 -2.14 -13.77
N LEU A 176 16.80 -1.73 -13.79
CA LEU A 176 17.55 -1.53 -15.02
C LEU A 176 17.73 -2.84 -15.80
N ALA A 177 18.07 -3.95 -15.11
CA ALA A 177 18.23 -5.25 -15.75
C ALA A 177 16.92 -5.75 -16.38
N ARG A 178 15.77 -5.51 -15.72
CA ARG A 178 14.45 -5.83 -16.29
C ARG A 178 14.12 -4.96 -17.48
N MET A 179 14.44 -3.66 -17.42
CA MET A 179 14.23 -2.75 -18.54
C MET A 179 15.06 -3.18 -19.75
N GLU A 180 16.31 -3.60 -19.55
CA GLU A 180 17.18 -4.14 -20.60
C GLU A 180 16.59 -5.38 -21.27
N VAL A 181 16.16 -6.35 -20.47
CA VAL A 181 15.50 -7.56 -20.98
C VAL A 181 14.20 -7.21 -21.71
N THR A 182 13.47 -6.20 -21.27
CA THR A 182 12.16 -5.79 -21.83
C THR A 182 12.30 -4.94 -23.10
N GLN A 183 13.38 -4.18 -23.25
CA GLN A 183 13.60 -3.34 -24.43
C GLN A 183 14.46 -4.02 -25.50
N ASP A 184 15.10 -5.15 -25.20
CA ASP A 184 15.88 -5.90 -26.17
C ASP A 184 14.98 -6.51 -27.26
N LYS A 185 15.05 -5.94 -28.46
CA LYS A 185 14.31 -6.38 -29.65
C LYS A 185 14.89 -7.65 -30.29
N LYS A 186 16.08 -8.10 -29.85
CA LYS A 186 16.72 -9.32 -30.35
C LYS A 186 16.24 -10.58 -29.63
N LEU A 187 15.52 -10.42 -28.51
CA LEU A 187 15.01 -11.55 -27.73
C LEU A 187 13.64 -11.99 -28.24
N SER A 188 13.50 -13.29 -28.45
CA SER A 188 12.20 -13.95 -28.53
C SER A 188 11.44 -13.82 -27.21
N GLU A 189 10.11 -14.03 -27.25
CA GLU A 189 9.29 -14.02 -26.04
C GLU A 189 9.74 -15.09 -25.02
N ALA A 190 10.15 -16.27 -25.51
CA ALA A 190 10.64 -17.35 -24.66
C ALA A 190 11.95 -16.97 -23.94
N GLU A 191 12.92 -16.41 -24.67
CA GLU A 191 14.19 -15.95 -24.08
C GLU A 191 13.97 -14.79 -23.11
N ARG A 192 13.06 -13.87 -23.44
CA ARG A 192 12.68 -12.76 -22.56
C ARG A 192 12.10 -13.28 -21.25
N LYS A 193 11.14 -14.22 -21.32
CA LYS A 193 10.52 -14.86 -20.16
C LYS A 193 11.56 -15.58 -19.30
N GLU A 194 12.47 -16.31 -19.92
CA GLU A 194 13.53 -17.02 -19.20
C GLU A 194 14.47 -16.03 -18.48
N LYS A 195 14.92 -14.96 -19.16
CA LYS A 195 15.78 -13.95 -18.54
C LYS A 195 15.09 -13.24 -17.38
N LEU A 196 13.81 -12.88 -17.50
CA LEU A 196 13.04 -12.29 -16.41
C LEU A 196 12.88 -13.27 -15.23
N ALA A 197 12.64 -14.55 -15.50
CA ALA A 197 12.57 -15.57 -14.45
C ALA A 197 13.90 -15.74 -13.69
N ARG A 198 15.04 -15.61 -14.39
CA ARG A 198 16.36 -15.60 -13.75
C ARG A 198 16.58 -14.37 -12.87
N LEU A 199 16.01 -13.21 -13.21
CA LEU A 199 16.03 -12.03 -12.34
C LEU A 199 15.17 -12.24 -11.10
N ASP A 200 13.96 -12.81 -11.26
CA ASP A 200 13.08 -13.15 -10.14
C ASP A 200 13.72 -14.13 -9.14
N ALA A 201 14.51 -15.09 -9.65
CA ALA A 201 15.21 -16.06 -8.83
C ALA A 201 16.31 -15.44 -7.94
N LYS A 202 16.79 -14.23 -8.26
CA LYS A 202 17.82 -13.53 -7.46
C LYS A 202 17.23 -12.73 -6.30
N LEU A 203 15.92 -12.44 -6.32
CA LEU A 203 15.28 -11.68 -5.27
C LEU A 203 15.22 -12.49 -3.97
N THR A 204 15.40 -11.83 -2.83
CA THR A 204 15.08 -12.42 -1.52
C THR A 204 13.56 -12.55 -1.33
N PRO A 205 13.08 -13.37 -0.38
CA PRO A 205 11.65 -13.44 -0.07
C PRO A 205 11.04 -12.06 0.25
N ALA A 206 11.75 -11.21 1.00
CA ALA A 206 11.30 -9.86 1.34
C ALA A 206 11.17 -8.97 0.09
N GLN A 207 12.19 -8.96 -0.78
CA GLN A 207 12.15 -8.18 -2.02
C GLN A 207 11.05 -8.65 -2.98
N ARG A 208 10.77 -9.97 -3.05
CA ARG A 208 9.63 -10.48 -3.82
C ARG A 208 8.30 -10.01 -3.26
N ALA A 209 8.14 -10.06 -1.94
CA ALA A 209 6.93 -9.61 -1.28
C ALA A 209 6.69 -8.11 -1.52
N GLU A 210 7.72 -7.28 -1.39
CA GLU A 210 7.65 -5.84 -1.66
C GLU A 210 7.29 -5.53 -3.11
N ARG A 211 7.90 -6.24 -4.07
CA ARG A 211 7.57 -6.12 -5.50
C ARG A 211 6.11 -6.51 -5.80
N ASP A 212 5.62 -7.58 -5.18
CA ASP A 212 4.29 -8.11 -5.47
C ASP A 212 3.17 -7.40 -4.69
N ALA A 213 3.48 -6.76 -3.56
CA ALA A 213 2.50 -6.11 -2.70
C ALA A 213 1.59 -5.10 -3.41
N PRO A 214 2.07 -4.18 -4.27
CA PRO A 214 1.21 -3.20 -4.93
C PRO A 214 0.16 -3.81 -5.86
N VAL A 215 0.41 -5.03 -6.36
CA VAL A 215 -0.43 -5.71 -7.35
C VAL A 215 -1.10 -6.97 -6.81
N ALA A 216 -0.89 -7.31 -5.53
CA ALA A 216 -1.37 -8.55 -4.94
C ALA A 216 -2.90 -8.68 -5.03
N LEU A 217 -3.63 -7.62 -4.65
CA LEU A 217 -5.09 -7.61 -4.72
C LEU A 217 -5.61 -7.68 -6.16
N MET A 218 -4.96 -6.97 -7.09
CA MET A 218 -5.33 -7.04 -8.51
C MET A 218 -5.15 -8.46 -9.05
N LYS A 219 -4.00 -9.11 -8.78
CA LYS A 219 -3.75 -10.50 -9.17
C LYS A 219 -4.78 -11.46 -8.56
N LEU A 220 -5.11 -11.28 -7.28
CA LEU A 220 -6.13 -12.08 -6.60
C LEU A 220 -7.49 -11.95 -7.30
N GLU A 221 -7.94 -10.73 -7.56
CA GLU A 221 -9.22 -10.48 -8.24
C GLU A 221 -9.21 -10.97 -9.69
N ASP A 222 -8.08 -10.92 -10.39
CA ASP A 222 -7.93 -11.53 -11.71
C ASP A 222 -8.10 -13.06 -11.65
N THR A 223 -7.48 -13.71 -10.67
CA THR A 223 -7.67 -15.15 -10.43
C THR A 223 -9.12 -15.47 -10.10
N VAL A 224 -9.77 -14.68 -9.24
CA VAL A 224 -11.19 -14.83 -8.90
C VAL A 224 -12.08 -14.70 -10.15
N ARG A 225 -11.84 -13.68 -10.99
CA ARG A 225 -12.60 -13.51 -12.25
C ARG A 225 -12.42 -14.69 -13.20
N GLN A 226 -11.19 -15.18 -13.36
CA GLN A 226 -10.90 -16.36 -14.17
C GLN A 226 -11.57 -17.62 -13.61
N ALA A 227 -11.59 -17.80 -12.29
CA ALA A 227 -12.23 -18.93 -11.65
C ALA A 227 -13.76 -18.88 -11.84
N ARG A 228 -14.39 -17.71 -11.65
CA ARG A 228 -15.82 -17.53 -11.93
C ARG A 228 -16.16 -17.82 -13.39
N ALA A 229 -15.32 -17.38 -14.33
CA ALA A 229 -15.49 -17.69 -15.76
C ALA A 229 -15.39 -19.20 -16.08
N LYS A 230 -14.67 -19.96 -15.25
CA LYS A 230 -14.59 -21.43 -15.30
C LYS A 230 -15.70 -22.14 -14.51
N GLY A 231 -16.63 -21.40 -13.92
CA GLY A 231 -17.77 -21.95 -13.17
C GLY A 231 -17.57 -22.08 -11.66
N ALA A 232 -16.51 -21.49 -11.09
CA ALA A 232 -16.33 -21.48 -9.63
C ALA A 232 -17.48 -20.76 -8.92
N GLY A 233 -18.06 -21.43 -7.92
CA GLY A 233 -19.14 -20.88 -7.10
C GLY A 233 -18.65 -20.02 -5.93
N ASP A 234 -19.56 -19.34 -5.24
CA ASP A 234 -19.22 -18.37 -4.19
C ASP A 234 -18.41 -18.96 -3.04
N ASN A 235 -18.67 -20.21 -2.64
CA ASN A 235 -17.90 -20.89 -1.61
C ASN A 235 -16.44 -21.13 -2.01
N GLU A 236 -16.19 -21.36 -3.30
CA GLU A 236 -14.83 -21.55 -3.80
C GLU A 236 -14.09 -20.22 -3.84
N ILE A 237 -14.75 -19.16 -4.33
CA ILE A 237 -14.21 -17.80 -4.33
C ILE A 237 -13.92 -17.31 -2.91
N TYR A 238 -14.81 -17.60 -1.95
CA TYR A 238 -14.60 -17.31 -0.54
C TYR A 238 -13.32 -17.97 -0.02
N ARG A 239 -13.11 -19.28 -0.30
CA ARG A 239 -11.90 -19.99 0.13
C ARG A 239 -10.64 -19.38 -0.50
N MET A 240 -10.64 -19.07 -1.79
CA MET A 240 -9.51 -18.42 -2.46
C MET A 240 -9.14 -17.07 -1.81
N ARG A 241 -10.14 -16.22 -1.56
CA ARG A 241 -9.92 -14.92 -0.91
C ARG A 241 -9.51 -15.08 0.57
N ALA A 242 -10.03 -16.07 1.28
CA ALA A 242 -9.70 -16.31 2.68
C ALA A 242 -8.26 -16.81 2.86
N GLU A 243 -7.79 -17.64 1.93
CA GLU A 243 -6.40 -18.13 1.90
C GLU A 243 -5.41 -17.00 1.59
N ALA A 244 -5.76 -16.11 0.65
CA ALA A 244 -4.88 -15.02 0.23
C ALA A 244 -4.89 -13.81 1.18
N LEU A 245 -5.99 -13.59 1.91
CA LEU A 245 -6.21 -12.44 2.78
C LEU A 245 -6.51 -12.91 4.21
N SER A 246 -7.79 -12.89 4.59
CA SER A 246 -8.30 -13.41 5.86
C SER A 246 -9.75 -13.84 5.69
N PRO A 247 -10.28 -14.71 6.57
CA PRO A 247 -11.70 -15.07 6.57
C PRO A 247 -12.64 -13.86 6.66
N GLU A 248 -12.30 -12.85 7.46
CA GLU A 248 -13.11 -11.65 7.64
C GLU A 248 -13.09 -10.77 6.38
N ALA A 249 -11.93 -10.66 5.72
CA ALA A 249 -11.81 -9.95 4.45
C ALA A 249 -12.61 -10.65 3.34
N ALA A 250 -12.52 -11.99 3.27
CA ALA A 250 -13.28 -12.79 2.33
C ALA A 250 -14.79 -12.68 2.56
N ALA A 251 -15.24 -12.65 3.82
CA ALA A 251 -16.65 -12.46 4.17
C ALA A 251 -17.17 -11.11 3.68
N ARG A 252 -16.44 -10.02 3.93
CA ARG A 252 -16.80 -8.68 3.44
C ARG A 252 -16.84 -8.62 1.91
N LEU A 253 -15.90 -9.27 1.23
CA LEU A 253 -15.92 -9.34 -0.24
C LEU A 253 -17.10 -10.18 -0.77
N ALA A 254 -17.50 -11.23 -0.04
CA ALA A 254 -18.70 -11.99 -0.38
C ALA A 254 -20.00 -11.19 -0.16
N ASP A 255 -20.04 -10.30 0.84
CA ASP A 255 -21.14 -9.33 1.00
C ASP A 255 -21.21 -8.39 -0.21
N VAL A 256 -20.07 -7.83 -0.64
CA VAL A 256 -19.99 -6.98 -1.84
C VAL A 256 -20.49 -7.72 -3.09
N ASP A 257 -20.06 -8.97 -3.31
CA ASP A 257 -20.52 -9.77 -4.45
C ASP A 257 -22.06 -9.96 -4.43
N ARG A 258 -22.65 -10.17 -3.24
CA ARG A 258 -24.11 -10.30 -3.08
C ARG A 258 -24.83 -8.99 -3.37
N GLU A 259 -24.33 -7.88 -2.83
CA GLU A 259 -24.88 -6.54 -3.07
C GLU A 259 -24.81 -6.17 -4.55
N GLU A 260 -23.70 -6.48 -5.22
CA GLU A 260 -23.55 -6.28 -6.67
C GLU A 260 -24.54 -7.11 -7.47
N ALA A 261 -24.72 -8.39 -7.13
CA ALA A 261 -25.69 -9.25 -7.81
C ALA A 261 -27.12 -8.72 -7.66
N GLN A 262 -27.51 -8.35 -6.43
CA GLN A 262 -28.83 -7.76 -6.15
C GLN A 262 -29.03 -6.43 -6.89
N TRP A 263 -28.01 -5.57 -6.90
CA TRP A 263 -28.01 -4.31 -7.65
C TRP A 263 -28.21 -4.55 -9.15
N ARG A 264 -27.44 -5.46 -9.75
CA ARG A 264 -27.57 -5.81 -11.18
C ARG A 264 -28.97 -6.32 -11.52
N THR A 265 -29.55 -7.17 -10.68
CA THR A 265 -30.93 -7.65 -10.85
C THR A 265 -31.95 -6.51 -10.80
N ARG A 266 -31.82 -5.60 -9.81
CA ARG A 266 -32.71 -4.43 -9.69
C ARG A 266 -32.58 -3.48 -10.88
N ILE A 267 -31.36 -3.26 -11.37
CA ILE A 267 -31.10 -2.44 -12.56
C ILE A 267 -31.68 -3.07 -13.81
N ALA A 268 -31.53 -4.39 -14.00
CA ALA A 268 -32.10 -5.08 -15.16
C ALA A 268 -33.64 -4.98 -15.17
N ALA A 269 -34.29 -5.16 -14.01
CA ALA A 269 -35.74 -4.97 -13.87
C ALA A 269 -36.15 -3.52 -14.17
N TYR A 270 -35.44 -2.56 -13.60
CA TYR A 270 -35.65 -1.13 -13.85
C TYR A 270 -35.55 -0.78 -15.35
N GLN A 271 -34.51 -1.25 -16.03
CA GLN A 271 -34.31 -1.00 -17.46
C GLN A 271 -35.42 -1.63 -18.32
N ALA A 272 -35.94 -2.80 -17.92
CA ALA A 272 -37.08 -3.43 -18.59
C ALA A 272 -38.37 -2.62 -18.43
N GLU A 273 -38.68 -2.14 -17.22
CA GLU A 273 -39.85 -1.30 -16.93
C GLU A 273 -39.75 0.06 -17.61
N ARG A 274 -38.56 0.69 -17.60
CA ARG A 274 -38.29 1.95 -18.28
C ARG A 274 -38.58 1.87 -19.78
N LYS A 275 -38.23 0.76 -20.43
CA LYS A 275 -38.53 0.55 -21.86
C LYS A 275 -40.04 0.53 -22.16
N GLN A 276 -40.87 0.10 -21.21
CA GLN A 276 -42.33 0.12 -21.37
C GLN A 276 -42.92 1.52 -21.20
N LEU A 277 -42.20 2.43 -20.55
CA LEU A 277 -42.57 3.83 -20.33
C LEU A 277 -41.97 4.78 -21.38
N LEU A 278 -41.44 4.26 -22.49
CA LEU A 278 -40.94 5.08 -23.60
C LEU A 278 -42.08 5.96 -24.15
N GLY A 279 -42.02 7.26 -23.84
CA GLY A 279 -43.03 8.26 -24.24
C GLY A 279 -43.92 8.79 -23.11
N ALA A 280 -43.84 8.25 -21.89
CA ALA A 280 -44.66 8.69 -20.75
C ALA A 280 -44.18 10.02 -20.10
N GLY A 281 -43.03 10.55 -20.52
CA GLY A 281 -42.43 11.80 -20.01
C GLY A 281 -41.64 11.65 -18.71
N GLU A 282 -40.86 12.67 -18.36
CA GLU A 282 -39.96 12.68 -17.19
C GLU A 282 -40.66 12.41 -15.84
N PRO A 283 -41.89 12.89 -15.56
CA PRO A 283 -42.56 12.61 -14.30
C PRO A 283 -42.82 11.11 -14.06
N ALA A 284 -43.18 10.36 -15.10
CA ALA A 284 -43.43 8.92 -15.00
C ALA A 284 -42.12 8.14 -14.77
N LEU A 285 -41.02 8.59 -15.37
CA LEU A 285 -39.69 8.03 -15.12
C LEU A 285 -39.22 8.31 -13.70
N GLN A 286 -39.44 9.52 -13.18
CA GLN A 286 -39.07 9.86 -11.81
C GLN A 286 -39.86 9.03 -10.78
N GLN A 287 -41.17 8.83 -10.99
CA GLN A 287 -41.97 7.95 -10.14
C GLN A 287 -41.44 6.51 -10.15
N LEU A 288 -41.00 6.00 -11.31
CA LEU A 288 -40.37 4.69 -11.40
C LEU A 288 -39.04 4.63 -10.62
N ARG A 289 -38.21 5.68 -10.70
CA ARG A 289 -36.96 5.78 -9.92
C ARG A 289 -37.24 5.77 -8.42
N ASP A 290 -38.19 6.57 -7.96
CA ASP A 290 -38.58 6.68 -6.55
C ASP A 290 -39.16 5.37 -5.99
N ALA A 291 -39.87 4.60 -6.81
CA ALA A 291 -40.43 3.30 -6.41
C ALA A 291 -39.38 2.18 -6.27
N ARG A 292 -38.24 2.30 -6.96
CA ARG A 292 -37.24 1.22 -7.08
C ARG A 292 -35.92 1.50 -6.35
N PHE A 293 -35.60 2.77 -6.11
CA PHE A 293 -34.28 3.19 -5.63
C PHE A 293 -34.39 4.31 -4.59
N THR A 294 -33.53 4.22 -3.57
CA THR A 294 -33.36 5.30 -2.59
C THR A 294 -32.75 6.56 -3.23
N PRO A 295 -32.86 7.74 -2.59
CA PRO A 295 -32.26 8.96 -3.13
C PRO A 295 -30.76 8.88 -3.41
N MET A 296 -29.99 8.07 -2.65
CA MET A 296 -28.56 7.88 -2.91
C MET A 296 -28.30 6.90 -4.05
N GLU A 297 -29.12 5.86 -4.19
CA GLU A 297 -29.02 4.92 -5.31
C GLU A 297 -29.40 5.59 -6.64
N GLN A 298 -30.35 6.52 -6.64
CA GLN A 298 -30.74 7.28 -7.83
C GLN A 298 -29.57 8.06 -8.45
N LYS A 299 -28.63 8.56 -7.63
CA LYS A 299 -27.41 9.24 -8.13
C LYS A 299 -26.52 8.32 -8.98
N ARG A 300 -26.65 6.99 -8.82
CA ARG A 300 -25.89 5.99 -9.58
C ARG A 300 -26.58 5.62 -10.89
N LEU A 301 -27.87 5.95 -11.07
CA LEU A 301 -28.65 5.53 -12.24
C LEU A 301 -28.18 6.16 -13.55
N GLY A 302 -27.55 7.34 -13.49
CA GLY A 302 -27.03 8.01 -14.70
C GLY A 302 -26.02 7.20 -15.51
N ALA A 303 -25.36 6.20 -14.91
CA ALA A 303 -24.48 5.28 -15.64
C ALA A 303 -25.22 4.16 -16.40
N TYR A 304 -26.54 4.03 -16.20
CA TYR A 304 -27.37 2.94 -16.72
C TYR A 304 -28.56 3.42 -17.56
N GLU A 305 -28.78 4.73 -17.70
CA GLU A 305 -29.94 5.36 -18.34
C GLU A 305 -29.70 5.90 -19.75
#